data_AF-A0AA38SYT4-F1
#
_entry.id   AF-A0AA38SYT4-F1
#
_cell.length_a   1.000
_cell.length_b   1.000
_cell.length_c   1.000
_cell.angle_alpha   90.00
_cell.angle_beta   90.00
_cell.angle_gamma   90.00
#
_symmetry.space_group_name_H-M   'P 1'
#
loop_
_entity.id
_entity.type
_entity.pdbx_description
1 polymer ?
#
loop_
_entity_poly.entity_id
_entity_poly.type
_entity_poly.pdbx_seq_one_letter_code
_entity_poly.pdbx_strand_id
1 'polypeptide(L)'
;MVLDIYPLSSYYFTSKPAVSFKDETLADRARRLKSNYDAHGIRTCVEAVILHPHLLLLQAKNCVYKLPGGRLRPGESDVDGLKRKLSSKLSLMKITTKPNGSSLVVGSFLVPTLGRDTGWHPVYRFDS
;
A
#
# COMPACT_ATOMS: atom_id res chain seq x y z
N MET A 1 -22.02 15.35 -1.55
CA MET A 1 -20.59 15.02 -1.43
C MET A 1 -19.96 15.30 -2.78
N VAL A 2 -18.92 16.13 -2.82
CA VAL A 2 -18.15 16.44 -4.04
C VAL A 2 -16.81 15.72 -3.92
N LEU A 3 -16.37 15.04 -4.97
CA LEU A 3 -15.10 14.31 -5.01
C LEU A 3 -14.23 14.93 -6.10
N ASP A 4 -13.06 15.43 -5.72
CA ASP A 4 -12.07 15.92 -6.68
C ASP A 4 -11.35 14.73 -7.31
N ILE A 5 -11.43 14.65 -8.64
CA ILE A 5 -10.79 13.59 -9.42
C ILE A 5 -9.68 14.21 -10.25
N TYR A 6 -8.48 13.66 -10.12
CA TYR A 6 -7.28 14.12 -10.82
C TYR A 6 -6.92 13.15 -11.96
N PRO A 7 -6.25 13.60 -13.03
CA PRO A 7 -5.79 12.73 -14.11
C PRO A 7 -4.63 11.82 -13.68
N LEU A 8 -4.36 10.76 -14.46
CA LEU A 8 -3.45 9.67 -14.06
C LEU A 8 -2.01 10.18 -13.98
N SER A 9 -1.70 11.18 -14.80
CA SER A 9 -0.45 11.91 -14.81
C SER A 9 -0.13 12.60 -13.47
N SER A 10 -1.12 12.82 -12.60
CA SER A 10 -0.92 13.33 -11.25
C SER A 10 -0.49 12.26 -10.23
N TYR A 11 -0.43 10.98 -10.63
CA TYR A 11 -0.04 9.85 -9.77
C TYR A 11 1.27 9.22 -10.27
N TYR A 12 2.21 9.01 -9.36
CA TYR A 12 3.48 8.33 -9.65
C TYR A 12 3.47 6.90 -9.11
N PHE A 13 3.64 5.92 -10.01
CA PHE A 13 3.71 4.50 -9.64
C PHE A 13 5.16 4.06 -9.57
N THR A 14 5.57 3.53 -8.42
CA THR A 14 6.90 2.93 -8.23
C THR A 14 6.78 1.42 -8.06
N SER A 15 7.86 0.70 -8.36
CA SER A 15 7.97 -0.72 -8.03
C SER A 15 8.51 -0.90 -6.61
N LYS A 16 7.96 -1.89 -5.90
CA LYS A 16 8.51 -2.37 -4.63
C LYS A 16 9.12 -3.76 -4.85
N PRO A 17 10.14 -4.14 -4.06
CA PRO A 17 10.61 -5.51 -4.07
C PRO A 17 9.43 -6.45 -3.79
N ALA A 18 9.40 -7.57 -4.50
CA ALA A 18 8.36 -8.57 -4.33
C ALA A 18 8.33 -9.01 -2.87
N VAL A 19 7.16 -8.88 -2.23
CA VAL A 19 6.93 -9.47 -0.92
C VAL A 19 6.93 -10.98 -1.13
N SER A 20 7.82 -11.69 -0.45
CA SER A 20 7.90 -13.15 -0.55
C SER A 20 6.53 -13.76 -0.22
N PHE A 21 5.99 -14.49 -1.18
CA PHE A 21 4.78 -15.28 -0.96
C PHE A 21 5.23 -16.56 -0.28
N LYS A 22 4.74 -16.85 0.93
CA LYS A 22 4.91 -18.19 1.50
C LYS A 22 4.10 -19.17 0.67
N ASP A 23 4.69 -20.30 0.31
CA ASP A 23 3.98 -21.44 -0.27
C ASP A 23 3.07 -22.06 0.80
N GLU A 24 1.94 -21.40 1.05
CA GLU A 24 0.91 -21.84 1.98
C GLU A 24 -0.05 -22.77 1.24
N THR A 25 -0.15 -24.03 1.69
CA THR A 25 -1.13 -24.96 1.13
C THR A 25 -2.56 -24.53 1.52
N LEU A 26 -3.57 -25.02 0.81
CA LEU A 26 -4.96 -24.78 1.20
C LEU A 26 -5.27 -25.28 2.62
N ALA A 27 -4.64 -26.38 3.04
CA ALA A 27 -4.78 -26.94 4.38
C ALA A 27 -4.16 -26.03 5.45
N ASP A 28 -2.96 -25.47 5.20
CA ASP A 28 -2.33 -24.48 6.09
C ASP A 28 -3.21 -23.24 6.24
N ARG A 29 -3.76 -22.76 5.11
CA ARG A 29 -4.66 -21.60 5.10
C ARG A 29 -5.93 -21.85 5.92
N ALA A 30 -6.53 -23.04 5.79
CA ALA A 30 -7.71 -23.42 6.55
C ALA A 30 -7.40 -23.53 8.05
N ARG A 31 -6.29 -24.16 8.42
CA ARG A 31 -5.83 -24.24 9.83
C ARG A 31 -5.61 -22.85 10.43
N ARG A 32 -4.94 -21.97 9.70
CA ARG A 32 -4.73 -20.58 10.13
C ARG A 32 -6.04 -19.81 10.27
N LEU A 33 -7.02 -20.04 9.38
CA LEU A 33 -8.32 -19.38 9.47
C LEU A 33 -9.06 -19.83 10.74
N LYS A 34 -9.10 -21.14 11.00
CA LYS A 34 -9.74 -21.72 12.19
C LYS A 34 -9.10 -21.23 13.48
N SER A 35 -7.78 -21.36 13.61
CA SER A 35 -7.05 -20.89 14.81
C SER A 35 -7.23 -19.39 15.08
N ASN A 36 -7.28 -18.55 14.03
CA ASN A 36 -7.54 -17.13 14.21
C ASN A 36 -8.97 -16.84 14.70
N TYR A 37 -9.95 -17.62 14.23
CA TYR A 37 -11.34 -17.50 14.64
C TYR A 37 -11.51 -17.94 16.10
N ASP A 38 -10.92 -19.07 16.48
CA ASP A 38 -10.98 -19.58 17.85
C ASP A 38 -10.36 -18.57 18.85
N ALA A 39 -9.31 -17.86 18.45
CA ALA A 39 -8.61 -16.91 19.32
C ALA A 39 -9.19 -15.48 19.31
N HIS A 40 -9.76 -15.01 18.20
CA HIS A 40 -10.14 -13.59 18.04
C HIS A 40 -11.56 -13.38 17.48
N GLY A 41 -12.30 -14.45 17.22
CA GLY A 41 -13.63 -14.39 16.60
C GLY A 41 -13.60 -13.94 15.14
N ILE A 42 -14.62 -13.17 14.76
CA ILE A 42 -14.85 -12.73 13.39
C ILE A 42 -13.70 -11.85 12.90
N ARG A 43 -13.23 -12.10 11.67
CA ARG A 43 -12.18 -11.31 11.04
C ARG A 43 -12.75 -10.00 10.52
N THR A 44 -12.20 -8.90 11.00
CA THR A 44 -12.46 -7.55 10.48
C THR A 44 -11.41 -7.17 9.43
N CYS A 45 -11.87 -6.63 8.30
CA CYS A 45 -11.03 -6.24 7.17
C CYS A 45 -11.55 -4.90 6.60
N VAL A 46 -10.62 -4.09 6.09
CA VAL A 46 -10.91 -2.82 5.43
C VAL A 46 -10.26 -2.79 4.05
N GLU A 47 -10.94 -2.18 3.09
CA GLU A 47 -10.48 -2.04 1.71
C GLU A 47 -10.73 -0.60 1.25
N ALA A 48 -9.77 -0.02 0.52
CA ALA A 48 -9.92 1.32 -0.06
C ALA A 48 -10.31 1.21 -1.52
N VAL A 49 -11.25 2.05 -1.90
CA VAL A 49 -11.61 2.33 -3.29
C VAL A 49 -10.90 3.61 -3.68
N ILE A 50 -9.92 3.53 -4.57
CA ILE A 50 -9.18 4.69 -5.06
C ILE A 50 -9.69 5.00 -6.46
N LEU A 51 -10.32 6.16 -6.59
CA LEU A 51 -10.94 6.64 -7.83
C LEU A 51 -10.05 7.69 -8.49
N HIS A 52 -9.64 7.37 -9.70
CA HIS A 52 -9.25 8.25 -10.79
C HIS A 52 -10.44 8.23 -11.80
N PRO A 53 -10.43 8.77 -13.04
CA PRO A 53 -11.38 8.33 -14.07
C PRO A 53 -11.56 6.80 -14.19
N HIS A 54 -10.65 6.01 -13.59
CA HIS A 54 -10.71 4.56 -13.45
C HIS A 54 -10.47 4.11 -12.00
N LEU A 55 -10.88 2.88 -11.69
CA LEU A 55 -10.63 2.24 -10.39
C LEU A 55 -9.21 1.67 -10.31
N LEU A 56 -8.45 2.03 -9.29
CA LEU A 56 -7.11 1.49 -9.05
C LEU A 56 -7.17 0.19 -8.24
N LEU A 57 -6.59 -0.88 -8.78
CA LEU A 57 -6.53 -2.21 -8.19
C LEU A 57 -5.09 -2.72 -8.12
N LEU A 58 -4.81 -3.60 -7.16
CA LEU A 58 -3.55 -4.31 -7.05
C LEU A 58 -3.64 -5.64 -7.80
N GLN A 59 -2.85 -5.76 -8.86
CA GLN A 59 -2.70 -7.01 -9.58
C GLN A 59 -1.75 -7.94 -8.82
N ALA A 60 -2.23 -9.13 -8.49
CA ALA A 60 -1.47 -10.22 -7.92
C ALA A 60 -1.46 -11.39 -8.92
N LYS A 61 -0.28 -11.78 -9.42
CA LYS A 61 -0.15 -12.72 -10.55
C LYS A 61 -0.96 -12.23 -11.78
N ASN A 62 -1.09 -13.05 -12.82
CA ASN A 62 -1.60 -12.56 -14.10
C ASN A 62 -3.10 -12.20 -14.09
N CYS A 63 -3.92 -12.78 -13.20
CA CYS A 63 -5.38 -12.66 -13.29
C CYS A 63 -6.11 -12.35 -11.97
N VAL A 64 -5.40 -11.99 -10.89
CA VAL A 64 -6.06 -11.69 -9.61
C VAL A 64 -5.93 -10.22 -9.30
N TYR A 65 -7.04 -9.50 -9.27
CA TYR A 65 -7.08 -8.09 -8.91
C TYR A 65 -7.69 -7.94 -7.51
N LYS A 66 -7.08 -7.09 -6.68
CA LYS A 66 -7.52 -6.89 -5.29
C LYS A 66 -7.55 -5.41 -4.94
N LEU A 67 -8.49 -5.03 -4.09
CA LEU A 67 -8.46 -3.70 -3.49
C LEU A 67 -7.27 -3.58 -2.52
N PRO A 68 -6.66 -2.39 -2.43
CA PRO A 68 -5.66 -2.11 -1.41
C PRO A 68 -6.35 -2.07 -0.03
N GLY A 69 -5.80 -2.76 0.96
CA GLY A 69 -6.53 -3.07 2.20
C GLY A 69 -6.05 -4.33 2.92
N GLY A 70 -6.79 -4.77 3.94
CA GLY A 70 -6.62 -6.06 4.58
C GLY A 70 -7.14 -6.11 6.03
N ARG A 71 -6.76 -7.17 6.74
CA ARG A 71 -7.21 -7.44 8.11
C ARG A 71 -6.77 -6.36 9.11
N LEU A 72 -7.70 -5.90 9.94
CA LEU A 72 -7.45 -5.01 11.07
C LEU A 72 -6.79 -5.77 12.24
N ARG A 73 -6.13 -5.03 13.11
CA ARG A 73 -5.66 -5.53 14.41
C ARG A 73 -6.83 -5.50 15.41
N PRO A 74 -6.82 -6.35 16.45
CA PRO A 74 -7.81 -6.26 17.53
C PRO A 74 -7.81 -4.86 18.14
N GLY A 75 -8.98 -4.24 18.28
CA GLY A 75 -9.15 -2.90 18.86
C GLY A 75 -8.68 -1.73 17.97
N GLU A 76 -8.27 -1.99 16.72
CA GLU A 76 -7.88 -0.94 15.78
C GLU A 76 -9.10 -0.32 15.09
N SER A 77 -9.08 0.99 14.88
CA SER A 77 -10.13 1.69 14.13
C SER A 77 -10.04 1.38 12.63
N ASP A 78 -11.17 1.40 11.93
CA ASP A 78 -11.22 1.16 10.49
C ASP A 78 -10.35 2.14 9.71
N VAL A 79 -10.36 3.42 10.11
CA VAL A 79 -9.61 4.50 9.47
C VAL A 79 -8.10 4.32 9.67
N ASP A 80 -7.66 4.05 10.89
CA ASP A 80 -6.23 3.89 11.19
C ASP A 80 -5.67 2.61 10.58
N GLY A 81 -6.47 1.54 10.63
CA GLY A 81 -6.13 0.30 9.96
C GLY A 81 -6.04 0.47 8.45
N LEU A 82 -6.97 1.19 7.84
CA LEU A 82 -6.93 1.46 6.41
C LEU A 82 -5.69 2.29 6.05
N LYS A 83 -5.43 3.39 6.77
CA LYS A 83 -4.21 4.20 6.60
C LYS A 83 -2.97 3.31 6.68
N ARG A 84 -2.82 2.51 7.73
CA ARG A 84 -1.67 1.59 7.89
C ARG A 84 -1.53 0.60 6.72
N LYS A 85 -2.64 0.04 6.23
CA LYS A 85 -2.64 -0.91 5.10
C LYS A 85 -2.23 -0.22 3.81
N LEU A 86 -2.77 0.95 3.54
CA LEU A 86 -2.42 1.71 2.35
C LEU A 86 -0.96 2.16 2.43
N SER A 87 -0.43 2.53 3.61
CA SER A 87 0.98 2.87 3.79
C SER A 87 1.85 1.68 3.45
N SER A 88 1.53 0.50 3.97
CA SER A 88 2.31 -0.71 3.69
C SER A 88 2.33 -1.05 2.18
N LYS A 89 1.17 -0.99 1.52
CA LYS A 89 1.04 -1.39 0.11
C LYS A 89 1.52 -0.34 -0.88
N LEU A 90 1.15 0.92 -0.70
CA LEU A 90 1.28 1.99 -1.72
C LEU A 90 2.34 3.04 -1.41
N SER A 91 2.93 3.05 -0.21
CA SER A 91 3.92 4.09 0.10
C SER A 91 5.18 4.02 -0.78
N LEU A 92 5.77 5.16 -1.12
CA LEU A 92 7.10 5.21 -1.70
C LEU A 92 8.13 4.78 -0.65
N MET A 93 9.15 4.04 -1.08
CA MET A 93 10.35 3.83 -0.27
C MET A 93 11.12 5.16 -0.20
N LYS A 94 10.89 5.98 0.82
CA LYS A 94 11.78 7.10 1.11
C LYS A 94 12.90 6.58 2.01
N ILE A 95 14.12 6.49 1.45
CA ILE A 95 15.33 6.28 2.23
C ILE A 95 15.60 7.60 2.96
N THR A 96 15.28 7.66 4.26
CA THR A 96 15.72 8.77 5.11
C THR A 96 16.92 8.31 5.92
N THR A 97 18.10 8.83 5.58
CA THR A 97 19.32 8.69 6.38
C THR A 97 19.18 9.55 7.63
N LYS A 98 19.22 8.93 8.82
CA LYS A 98 19.40 9.69 10.05
C LYS A 98 20.84 10.24 10.12
N PRO A 99 21.08 11.35 10.83
CA PRO A 99 22.42 11.92 11.01
C PRO A 99 23.42 11.00 11.73
N ASN A 100 22.97 9.85 12.27
CA ASN A 100 23.80 8.84 12.91
C ASN A 100 24.09 7.61 12.01
N GLY A 101 23.86 7.73 10.69
CA GLY A 101 24.11 6.65 9.73
C GLY A 101 23.08 5.51 9.71
N SER A 102 22.02 5.56 10.54
CA SER A 102 20.94 4.57 10.49
C SER A 102 19.83 5.01 9.52
N SER A 103 19.51 4.15 8.53
CA SER A 103 18.43 4.42 7.58
C SER A 103 17.08 4.04 8.20
N LEU A 104 16.11 4.97 8.22
CA LEU A 104 14.72 4.65 8.51
C LEU A 104 13.89 4.64 7.22
N VAL A 105 13.03 3.64 7.09
CA VAL A 105 12.04 3.56 6.02
C VAL A 105 10.79 4.31 6.45
N VAL A 106 10.57 5.50 5.89
CA VAL A 106 9.33 6.27 6.09
C VAL A 106 8.51 6.21 4.81
N GLY A 107 7.32 5.64 4.88
CA GLY A 107 6.43 5.50 3.73
C GLY A 107 5.62 6.77 3.47
N SER A 108 5.90 7.51 2.40
CA SER A 108 5.02 8.58 1.91
C SER A 108 3.98 8.02 0.94
N PHE A 109 2.72 8.44 1.09
CA PHE A 109 1.62 8.04 0.22
C PHE A 109 1.76 8.60 -1.21
N LEU A 110 0.97 8.08 -2.16
CA LEU A 110 0.72 8.74 -3.44
C LEU A 110 0.30 10.19 -3.17
N VAL A 111 1.25 11.12 -3.27
CA VAL A 111 1.01 12.56 -3.16
C VAL A 111 0.77 13.04 -4.60
N PRO A 112 -0.38 13.67 -4.90
CA PRO A 112 -0.52 14.44 -6.13
C PRO A 112 0.59 15.49 -6.14
N THR A 113 1.48 15.46 -7.13
CA THR A 113 2.50 16.51 -7.27
C THR A 113 1.81 17.80 -7.70
N LEU A 114 1.19 18.52 -6.76
CA LEU A 114 0.78 19.88 -7.03
C LEU A 114 2.04 20.73 -7.06
N GLY A 115 2.43 21.13 -8.27
CA GLY A 115 3.38 22.19 -8.48
C GLY A 115 2.87 23.47 -7.81
N ARG A 116 3.55 23.86 -6.74
CA ARG A 116 3.82 25.27 -6.45
C ARG A 116 5.32 25.38 -6.24
N ASP A 117 5.98 25.89 -7.28
CA ASP A 117 7.31 26.48 -7.33
C ASP A 117 8.17 26.34 -6.07
N THR A 118 9.05 25.34 -6.05
CA THR A 118 10.50 25.51 -5.86
C THR A 118 11.17 24.20 -6.29
N GLY A 119 12.12 24.33 -7.23
CA GLY A 119 12.54 23.27 -8.15
C GLY A 119 13.03 21.95 -7.53
N TRP A 120 12.62 20.86 -8.17
CA TRP A 120 13.34 19.58 -8.17
C TRP A 120 13.53 19.20 -9.64
N HIS A 121 14.75 19.39 -10.13
CA HIS A 121 15.14 18.88 -11.45
C HIS A 121 15.26 17.35 -11.38
N PRO A 122 14.77 16.60 -12.39
CA PRO A 122 15.00 15.16 -12.46
C PRO A 122 16.48 14.90 -12.76
N VAL A 123 17.17 14.24 -11.82
CA VAL A 123 18.46 13.61 -12.09
C VAL A 123 18.16 12.31 -12.83
N TYR A 124 18.26 12.34 -14.16
CA TYR A 124 18.31 11.13 -14.97
C TYR A 124 19.72 10.54 -14.89
N ARG A 125 19.82 9.26 -14.52
CA ARG A 125 20.93 8.40 -14.93
C ARG A 125 20.41 6.97 -15.08
N PHE A 126 20.12 6.59 -16.33
CA PHE A 126 20.15 5.20 -16.76
C PHE A 126 21.58 4.98 -17.25
N ASP A 127 22.35 4.11 -16.59
CA ASP A 127 23.50 3.49 -17.23
C ASP A 127 23.02 2.19 -17.88
N SER A 128 23.48 2.00 -19.12
CA SER A 128 23.23 0.86 -20.01
C SER A 128 23.81 -0.44 -19.49
#